data_AF-A0A1E3X5W6-F1
#
_entry.id   AF-A0A1E3X5W6-F1
#
_cell.length_a   1.000
_cell.length_b   1.000
_cell.length_c   1.000
_cell.angle_alpha   90.00
_cell.angle_beta   90.00
_cell.angle_gamma   90.00
#
_symmetry.space_group_name_H-M   'P 1'
#
loop_
_entity.id
_entity.type
_entity.pdbx_description
1 polymer ?
#
loop_
_entity_poly.entity_id
_entity_poly.type
_entity_poly.pdbx_seq_one_letter_code
_entity_poly.pdbx_strand_id
1 'polypeptide(L)'
;MPLSGNYAQYGRYMQQGMEIALEDAVRKDIIREGQIKIVFEDGQADPRKSVDAFNKLINIDKIAAAIQATSAVTLAIKLQLPIKKDSVN
;
A
#
# COMPACT_ATOMS: atom_id res chain seq x y z
N MET A 1 -3.68 -4.49 3.01
CA MET A 1 -4.63 -3.83 3.94
C MET A 1 -5.73 -4.81 4.35
N PRO A 2 -6.53 -4.63 5.41
CA PRO A 2 -7.66 -5.52 5.68
C PRO A 2 -8.88 -5.14 4.83
N LEU A 3 -9.08 -5.78 3.68
CA LEU A 3 -10.24 -5.53 2.80
C LEU A 3 -11.36 -6.55 3.04
N SER A 4 -11.03 -7.67 3.68
CA SER A 4 -11.99 -8.65 4.20
C SER A 4 -11.68 -9.01 5.66
N GLY A 5 -12.56 -9.82 6.27
CA GLY A 5 -12.46 -10.22 7.68
C GLY A 5 -12.92 -9.16 8.68
N ASN A 6 -12.59 -9.36 9.96
CA ASN A 6 -13.11 -8.58 11.09
C ASN A 6 -12.75 -7.09 11.03
N TYR A 7 -11.65 -6.75 10.36
CA TYR A 7 -11.14 -5.37 10.26
C TYR A 7 -11.39 -4.73 8.89
N ALA A 8 -12.23 -5.36 8.04
CA ALA A 8 -12.49 -4.94 6.67
C ALA A 8 -12.96 -3.47 6.54
N GLN A 9 -13.73 -3.00 7.52
CA GLN A 9 -14.26 -1.63 7.51
C GLN A 9 -13.14 -0.59 7.44
N TYR A 10 -12.05 -0.78 8.20
CA TYR A 10 -10.93 0.15 8.19
C TYR A 10 -10.18 0.17 6.85
N GLY A 11 -9.97 -0.99 6.22
CA GLY A 11 -9.34 -1.04 4.90
C GLY A 11 -10.21 -0.42 3.82
N ARG A 12 -11.54 -0.59 3.88
CA ARG A 12 -12.46 0.07 2.96
C ARG A 12 -12.43 1.59 3.09
N TYR A 13 -12.41 2.14 4.31
CA TYR A 13 -12.27 3.58 4.52
C TYR A 13 -10.96 4.13 3.97
N MET A 14 -9.86 3.42 4.17
CA MET A 14 -8.57 3.81 3.60
C MET A 14 -8.57 3.74 2.07
N GLN A 15 -9.16 2.70 1.47
CA GLN A 15 -9.29 2.58 0.02
C GLN A 15 -10.08 3.75 -0.56
N GLN A 16 -11.26 4.03 -0.01
CA GLN A 16 -12.09 5.16 -0.42
C GLN A 16 -11.36 6.50 -0.26
N GLY A 17 -10.64 6.70 0.84
CA GLY A 17 -9.85 7.91 1.05
C GLY A 17 -8.75 8.10 0.01
N MET A 18 -8.07 7.01 -0.38
CA MET A 18 -7.05 7.05 -1.44
C MET A 18 -7.65 7.33 -2.82
N GLU A 19 -8.80 6.75 -3.13
CA GLU A 19 -9.52 6.99 -4.39
C GLU A 19 -9.97 8.47 -4.48
N ILE A 20 -10.58 9.01 -3.43
CA ILE A 20 -10.98 10.42 -3.35
C ILE A 20 -9.77 11.36 -3.46
N ALA A 21 -8.66 11.04 -2.78
CA ALA A 21 -7.46 11.86 -2.85
C ALA A 21 -6.84 11.86 -4.25
N LEU A 22 -6.86 10.72 -4.95
CA LEU A 22 -6.37 10.62 -6.32
C LEU A 22 -7.23 11.44 -7.29
N GLU A 23 -8.56 11.31 -7.16
CA GLU A 23 -9.52 12.09 -7.95
C GLU A 23 -9.34 13.60 -7.72
N ASP A 24 -9.23 14.04 -6.46
CA ASP A 24 -9.04 15.45 -6.12
C ASP A 24 -7.70 15.99 -6.64
N ALA A 25 -6.63 15.19 -6.59
CA ALA A 25 -5.32 15.57 -7.10
C ALA A 25 -5.31 15.74 -8.63
N VAL A 26 -6.01 14.86 -9.37
CA VAL A 26 -6.20 15.01 -10.82
C VAL A 26 -7.04 16.25 -11.12
N ARG A 27 -8.16 16.43 -10.42
CA ARG A 27 -9.08 17.57 -10.61
C ARG A 27 -8.42 18.93 -10.35
N LYS A 28 -7.45 18.98 -9.44
CA LYS A 28 -6.69 20.19 -9.07
C LYS A 28 -5.41 20.38 -9.89
N ASP A 29 -5.19 19.57 -10.93
CA ASP A 29 -3.98 19.59 -11.76
C ASP A 29 -2.66 19.40 -10.97
N ILE A 30 -2.71 18.75 -9.79
CA ILE A 30 -1.52 18.40 -9.00
C ILE A 30 -0.75 17.27 -9.67
N ILE A 31 -1.48 16.32 -10.27
CA ILE A 31 -0.95 15.22 -11.08
C ILE A 31 -1.77 15.09 -12.36
N ARG A 32 -1.19 14.47 -13.38
CA ARG A 32 -1.94 14.09 -14.59
C ARG A 32 -2.73 12.80 -14.36
N GLU A 33 -3.85 12.65 -15.06
CA GLU A 33 -4.60 11.39 -15.08
C GLU A 33 -3.69 10.22 -15.50
N GLY A 34 -3.78 9.10 -14.78
CA GLY A 34 -2.97 7.91 -15.01
C GLY A 34 -1.50 8.03 -14.58
N GLN A 35 -1.04 9.18 -14.08
CA GLN A 35 0.33 9.35 -13.57
C GLN A 35 0.59 8.51 -12.31
N ILE A 36 -0.43 8.30 -11.48
CA ILE A 36 -0.38 7.43 -10.31
C ILE A 36 -1.45 6.35 -10.49
N LYS A 37 -1.05 5.09 -10.29
CA LYS A 37 -1.94 3.93 -10.22
C LYS A 37 -1.82 3.30 -8.84
N ILE A 38 -2.96 3.02 -8.21
CA ILE A 38 -3.03 2.35 -6.92
C ILE A 38 -3.40 0.89 -7.16
N VAL A 39 -2.69 -0.02 -6.50
CA VAL A 39 -2.99 -1.45 -6.49
C VAL A 39 -3.28 -1.86 -5.05
N PHE A 40 -4.39 -2.57 -4.85
CA PHE A 40 -4.86 -2.98 -3.54
C PHE A 40 -4.67 -4.48 -3.33
N GLU A 41 -4.15 -4.85 -2.17
CA GLU A 41 -4.04 -6.24 -1.74
C GLU A 41 -4.66 -6.44 -0.35
N ASP A 42 -5.35 -7.58 -0.18
CA ASP A 42 -5.99 -7.96 1.07
C ASP A 42 -5.08 -8.84 1.93
N GLY A 43 -4.53 -8.22 2.98
CA GLY A 43 -3.73 -8.89 4.01
C GLY A 43 -4.51 -9.21 5.27
N GLN A 44 -5.80 -8.85 5.36
CA GLN A 44 -6.70 -9.15 6.50
C GLN A 44 -6.18 -8.73 7.89
N ALA A 45 -5.26 -7.76 7.95
CA ALA A 45 -4.51 -7.40 9.17
C ALA A 45 -3.72 -8.57 9.80
N ASP A 46 -3.54 -9.65 9.05
CA ASP A 46 -2.74 -10.80 9.43
C ASP A 46 -1.30 -10.63 8.92
N PRO A 47 -0.28 -10.74 9.77
CA PRO A 47 1.12 -10.55 9.37
C PRO A 47 1.58 -11.49 8.26
N ARG A 48 1.16 -12.77 8.28
CA ARG A 48 1.60 -13.76 7.28
C ARG A 48 0.97 -13.47 5.93
N LYS A 49 -0.35 -13.32 5.87
CA LYS A 49 -1.06 -12.99 4.62
C LYS A 49 -0.57 -11.67 4.04
N SER A 50 -0.27 -10.70 4.89
CA SER A 50 0.23 -9.40 4.45
C SER A 50 1.64 -9.47 3.87
N VAL A 51 2.49 -10.40 4.33
CA VAL A 51 3.80 -10.66 3.71
C VAL A 51 3.63 -11.22 2.29
N ASP A 52 2.74 -12.19 2.09
CA ASP A 52 2.49 -12.76 0.76
C ASP A 52 1.93 -11.71 -0.21
N ALA A 53 0.96 -10.93 0.25
CA ALA A 53 0.41 -9.79 -0.47
C ALA A 53 1.50 -8.76 -0.83
N PHE A 54 2.36 -8.42 0.12
CA PHE A 54 3.45 -7.47 -0.11
C PHE A 54 4.48 -8.00 -1.10
N ASN A 55 4.83 -9.29 -1.04
CA ASN A 55 5.72 -9.94 -1.99
C ASN A 55 5.17 -9.88 -3.42
N LYS A 56 3.86 -10.03 -3.61
CA LYS A 56 3.22 -9.83 -4.91
C LYS A 56 3.37 -8.38 -5.39
N LEU A 57 3.06 -7.40 -4.52
CA LEU A 57 3.19 -5.98 -4.86
C LEU A 57 4.60 -5.61 -5.33
N ILE A 58 5.65 -6.06 -4.63
CA ILE A 58 7.03 -5.72 -4.99
C ILE A 58 7.55 -6.50 -6.21
N ASN A 59 7.18 -7.78 -6.35
CA ASN A 59 7.77 -8.65 -7.35
C ASN A 59 7.00 -8.71 -8.66
N ILE A 60 5.66 -8.59 -8.61
CA ILE A 60 4.78 -8.68 -9.77
C ILE A 60 4.30 -7.29 -10.17
N ASP A 61 3.70 -6.54 -9.24
CA ASP A 61 3.14 -5.21 -9.55
C ASP A 61 4.21 -4.11 -9.62
N LYS A 62 5.44 -4.40 -9.15
CA LYS A 62 6.60 -3.51 -9.16
C LYS A 62 6.30 -2.13 -8.56
N ILE A 63 5.65 -2.11 -7.38
CA ILE A 63 5.27 -0.86 -6.71
C ILE A 63 6.48 0.01 -6.36
N ALA A 64 6.31 1.34 -6.44
CA ALA A 64 7.31 2.31 -6.00
C ALA A 64 7.17 2.67 -4.50
N ALA A 65 5.97 2.53 -3.94
CA ALA A 65 5.65 2.85 -2.55
C ALA A 65 4.52 1.96 -2.05
N ALA A 66 4.44 1.76 -0.72
CA ALA A 66 3.42 0.97 -0.07
C ALA A 66 2.75 1.76 1.07
N ILE A 67 1.43 1.57 1.23
CA ILE A 67 0.62 2.21 2.27
C ILE A 67 -0.05 1.12 3.11
N GLN A 68 0.04 1.23 4.44
CA GLN A 68 -0.42 0.22 5.38
C GLN A 68 -0.67 0.88 6.76
N ALA A 69 -1.63 0.39 7.56
CA ALA A 69 -2.08 1.04 8.80
C ALA A 69 -2.07 0.17 10.08
N THR A 70 -1.48 -1.03 10.07
CA THR A 70 -1.48 -1.95 11.21
C THR A 70 -0.06 -2.28 11.63
N SER A 71 0.32 -1.90 12.86
CA SER A 71 1.72 -1.95 13.32
C SER A 71 2.36 -3.33 13.21
N ALA A 72 1.61 -4.39 13.52
CA ALA A 72 2.10 -5.76 13.41
C ALA A 72 2.46 -6.15 11.96
N VAL A 73 1.67 -5.70 10.98
CA VAL A 73 1.96 -5.92 9.56
C VAL A 73 3.12 -5.06 9.11
N THR A 74 3.16 -3.78 9.53
CA THR A 74 4.26 -2.87 9.20
C THR A 74 5.61 -3.46 9.65
N LEU A 75 5.67 -4.03 10.85
CA LEU A 75 6.87 -4.69 11.35
C LEU A 75 7.25 -5.93 10.51
N ALA A 76 6.27 -6.73 10.12
CA ALA A 76 6.49 -7.95 9.35
C ALA A 76 7.04 -7.67 7.93
N ILE A 77 6.56 -6.62 7.26
CA ILE A 77 6.97 -6.30 5.87
C ILE A 77 8.25 -5.46 5.80
N LYS A 78 8.65 -4.78 6.89
CA LYS A 78 9.81 -3.89 6.93
C LYS A 78 11.09 -4.53 6.37
N LEU A 79 11.31 -5.81 6.65
CA LEU A 79 12.53 -6.55 6.23
C LEU A 79 12.59 -6.84 4.72
N GLN A 80 11.48 -6.66 4.00
CA GLN A 80 11.37 -6.99 2.57
C GLN A 80 11.54 -5.77 1.66
N LEU A 81 11.50 -4.56 2.22
CA LEU A 81 11.83 -3.36 1.48
C LEU A 81 13.32 -3.37 1.15
N PRO A 82 13.73 -3.20 -0.12
CA PRO A 82 15.13 -3.01 -0.45
C PRO A 82 15.60 -1.75 0.29
N ILE A 83 16.41 -1.92 1.34
CA ILE A 83 17.07 -0.80 1.99
C ILE A 83 18.04 -0.26 0.95
N LYS A 84 17.66 0.83 0.28
CA LYS A 84 18.63 1.66 -0.41
C LYS A 84 19.52 2.22 0.71
N LYS A 85 20.68 1.60 0.93
CA LYS A 85 21.72 2.24 1.72
C LYS A 85 22.08 3.49 0.93
N ASP A 86 21.71 4.65 1.44
CA ASP A 86 22.26 5.89 0.93
C ASP A 86 23.77 5.77 1.06
N SER A 87 24.44 5.65 -0.08
CA SER A 87 25.90 5.67 -0.16
C SER A 87 26.34 7.07 0.23
N VAL A 88 26.60 7.25 1.52
CA VAL A 88 27.44 8.34 2.04
C VAL A 88 28.87 7.98 1.65
N ASN A 89 29.31 8.52 0.52
CA ASN A 89 30.72 8.75 0.21
C ASN A 89 31.00 10.24 0.45
#